data_AF-A0A2T5GVK9-F1
#
_entry.id   AF-A0A2T5GVK9-F1
#
_cell.length_a   1.000
_cell.length_b   1.000
_cell.length_c   1.000
_cell.angle_alpha   90.00
_cell.angle_beta   90.00
_cell.angle_gamma   90.00
#
_symmetry.space_group_name_H-M   'P 1'
#
loop_
_entity.id
_entity.type
_entity.pdbx_description
1 polymer ?
#
loop_
_entity_poly.entity_id
_entity_poly.type
_entity_poly.pdbx_seq_one_letter_code
_entity_poly.pdbx_strand_id
1 'polypeptide(L)'
;MKKIVLIAAAAGLMSVAACSKSPEAAAVENNADMLADNMEMQADNMDALADNTSNAVATDVLENAADNMNAAADNVRDAADEKTDNMN
;
A
#
# COMPACT_ATOMS: atom_id res chain seq x y z
N MET A 1 2.52 29.97 14.93
CA MET A 1 2.30 29.30 13.62
C MET A 1 3.59 29.36 12.82
N LYS A 2 4.42 28.32 12.91
CA LYS A 2 5.60 28.14 12.03
C LYS A 2 5.31 26.88 11.25
N LYS A 3 4.70 27.03 10.06
CA LYS A 3 4.44 25.90 9.17
C LYS A 3 5.80 25.45 8.67
N ILE A 4 6.19 24.26 9.10
CA ILE A 4 7.43 23.62 8.70
C ILE A 4 7.33 23.41 7.20
N VAL A 5 8.24 24.08 6.50
CA VAL A 5 8.54 23.89 5.10
C VAL A 5 9.13 22.49 4.98
N LEU A 6 8.32 21.52 4.58
CA LEU A 6 8.80 20.25 4.05
C LEU A 6 8.84 20.38 2.53
N ILE A 7 9.98 20.87 2.05
CA ILE A 7 10.41 20.61 0.68
C ILE A 7 10.97 19.20 0.68
N ALA A 8 10.32 18.28 -0.05
CA ALA A 8 10.90 17.01 -0.42
C ALA A 8 10.69 16.78 -1.92
N ALA A 9 11.76 17.06 -2.66
CA ALA A 9 12.12 16.56 -3.99
C ALA A 9 11.07 16.58 -5.11
N ALA A 10 11.15 17.63 -5.92
CA ALA A 10 11.00 17.47 -7.35
C ALA A 10 12.25 16.77 -7.90
N ALA A 11 12.11 15.58 -8.51
CA ALA A 11 13.05 15.09 -9.52
C ALA A 11 12.49 13.89 -10.29
N GLY A 12 11.90 14.19 -11.46
CA GLY A 12 12.22 13.50 -12.71
C GLY A 12 11.67 12.09 -12.92
N LEU A 13 10.40 12.00 -13.33
CA LEU A 13 9.88 11.03 -14.32
C LEU A 13 8.35 11.11 -14.53
N MET A 14 7.64 12.05 -13.90
CA MET A 14 6.22 12.33 -14.18
C MET A 14 5.98 13.12 -15.48
N SER A 15 6.96 13.24 -16.37
CA SER A 15 6.92 14.18 -17.49
C SER A 15 5.97 13.80 -18.63
N VAL A 16 5.29 12.63 -18.63
CA VAL A 16 4.36 12.30 -19.74
C VAL A 16 3.12 11.45 -19.38
N ALA A 17 2.96 10.91 -18.16
CA ALA A 17 1.80 10.06 -17.84
C ALA A 17 0.78 10.66 -16.85
N ALA A 18 1.14 11.70 -16.10
CA ALA A 18 0.28 12.29 -15.05
C ALA A 18 -0.45 13.59 -15.47
N CYS A 19 -0.62 13.85 -16.77
CA CYS A 19 -1.23 15.09 -17.27
C CYS A 19 -2.77 15.21 -17.06
N SER A 20 -3.39 14.41 -16.18
CA SER A 20 -4.84 14.47 -15.93
C SER A 20 -5.33 14.10 -14.52
N LYS A 21 -4.50 13.67 -13.56
CA LYS A 21 -4.97 13.38 -12.20
C LYS A 21 -4.79 14.59 -11.28
N SER A 22 -5.87 14.97 -10.58
CA SER A 22 -5.91 16.11 -9.66
C SER A 22 -5.01 15.89 -8.43
N PRO A 23 -4.54 16.95 -7.75
CA PRO A 23 -3.81 16.83 -6.48
C PRO A 23 -4.55 15.98 -5.44
N GLU A 24 -5.89 16.03 -5.46
CA GLU A 24 -6.75 15.20 -4.63
C GLU A 24 -6.67 13.71 -5.00
N ALA A 25 -6.62 13.36 -6.30
CA ALA A 25 -6.44 11.97 -6.73
C ALA A 25 -5.08 11.42 -6.30
N ALA A 26 -4.01 12.19 -6.48
CA ALA A 26 -2.67 11.81 -6.03
C ALA A 26 -2.61 11.58 -4.50
N ALA A 27 -3.36 12.36 -3.72
CA ALA A 27 -3.43 12.17 -2.27
C ALA A 27 -4.19 10.89 -1.87
N VAL A 28 -5.18 10.46 -2.66
CA VAL A 28 -5.92 9.20 -2.43
C VAL A 28 -5.01 8.01 -2.70
N GLU A 29 -4.34 7.96 -3.84
CA GLU A 29 -3.37 6.90 -4.19
C GLU A 29 -2.26 6.79 -3.13
N ASN A 30 -1.60 7.90 -2.77
CA ASN A 30 -0.53 7.86 -1.76
C ASN A 30 -0.99 7.35 -0.39
N ASN A 31 -2.21 7.70 0.04
CA ASN A 31 -2.73 7.20 1.32
C ASN A 31 -3.07 5.72 1.26
N ALA A 32 -3.60 5.26 0.13
CA ALA A 32 -3.90 3.85 -0.09
C ALA A 32 -2.62 3.02 -0.14
N ASP A 33 -1.59 3.49 -0.84
CA ASP A 33 -0.27 2.86 -0.88
C ASP A 33 0.32 2.71 0.53
N MET A 34 0.32 3.78 1.34
CA MET A 34 0.82 3.68 2.72
C MET A 34 0.06 2.65 3.58
N LEU A 35 -1.26 2.53 3.38
CA LEU A 35 -2.07 1.55 4.09
C LEU A 35 -1.81 0.12 3.59
N ALA A 36 -1.71 -0.04 2.27
CA ALA A 36 -1.39 -1.31 1.62
C ALA A 36 -0.01 -1.81 2.05
N ASP A 37 1.00 -0.96 1.99
CA ASP A 37 2.37 -1.29 2.42
C ASP A 37 2.43 -1.66 3.91
N ASN A 38 1.58 -1.04 4.76
CA ASN A 38 1.49 -1.44 6.17
C ASN A 38 0.86 -2.82 6.37
N MET A 39 -0.10 -3.18 5.53
CA MET A 39 -0.71 -4.51 5.52
C MET A 39 0.28 -5.55 5.00
N GLU A 40 1.00 -5.27 3.92
CA GLU A 40 2.06 -6.15 3.39
C GLU A 40 3.18 -6.36 4.42
N MET A 41 3.66 -5.32 5.10
CA MET A 41 4.63 -5.49 6.20
C MET A 41 4.11 -6.38 7.33
N GLN A 42 2.80 -6.39 7.59
CA GLN A 42 2.20 -7.31 8.56
C GLN A 42 2.12 -8.73 8.01
N ALA A 43 1.82 -8.89 6.72
CA ALA A 43 1.85 -10.18 6.02
C ALA A 43 3.26 -10.78 6.06
N ASP A 44 4.29 -10.00 5.70
CA ASP A 44 5.70 -10.41 5.76
C ASP A 44 6.12 -10.84 7.18
N ASN A 45 5.63 -10.15 8.21
CA ASN A 45 5.89 -10.56 9.60
C ASN A 45 5.19 -11.88 9.94
N MET A 46 4.00 -12.14 9.40
CA MET A 46 3.29 -13.41 9.58
C MET A 46 4.01 -14.55 8.86
N ASP A 47 4.51 -14.31 7.64
CA ASP A 47 5.33 -15.27 6.90
C ASP A 47 6.65 -15.56 7.61
N ALA A 48 7.34 -14.53 8.13
CA ALA A 48 8.55 -14.73 8.92
C ALA A 48 8.30 -15.55 10.21
N LEU A 49 7.11 -15.41 10.82
CA LEU A 49 6.70 -16.26 11.94
C LEU A 49 6.37 -17.69 11.49
N ALA A 50 5.78 -17.85 10.31
CA ALA A 50 5.50 -19.14 9.69
C ALA A 50 6.79 -19.91 9.37
N ASP A 51 7.80 -19.22 8.84
CA ASP A 51 9.13 -19.78 8.58
C ASP A 51 9.86 -20.19 9.86
N ASN A 52 9.61 -19.50 10.98
CA ASN A 52 10.22 -19.82 12.27
C ASN A 52 9.48 -20.94 13.01
N THR A 53 8.23 -21.24 12.64
CA THR A 53 7.45 -22.26 13.32
C THR A 53 7.79 -23.65 12.80
N SER A 54 7.96 -24.59 13.71
CA SER A 54 8.23 -26.01 13.39
C SER A 54 6.94 -26.85 13.30
N ASN A 55 5.77 -26.21 13.40
CA ASN A 55 4.47 -26.86 13.35
C ASN A 55 3.77 -26.52 12.03
N ALA A 56 3.67 -27.51 11.14
CA ALA A 56 3.06 -27.37 9.82
C ALA A 56 1.62 -26.81 9.85
N VAL A 57 0.80 -27.20 10.83
CA VAL A 57 -0.58 -26.67 10.94
C VAL A 57 -0.55 -25.19 11.32
N ALA A 58 0.41 -24.78 12.14
CA ALA A 58 0.57 -23.37 12.49
C ALA A 58 1.16 -22.56 11.32
N THR A 59 2.09 -23.13 10.55
CA THR A 59 2.60 -22.56 9.31
C THR A 59 1.45 -22.27 8.34
N ASP A 60 0.64 -23.29 8.03
CA ASP A 60 -0.50 -23.14 7.11
C ASP A 60 -1.45 -22.04 7.55
N VAL A 61 -1.76 -21.93 8.85
CA VAL A 61 -2.67 -20.88 9.36
C VAL A 61 -2.05 -19.49 9.25
N LEU A 62 -0.75 -19.36 9.50
CA LEU A 62 -0.03 -18.08 9.40
C LEU A 62 0.12 -17.62 7.95
N GLU A 63 0.51 -18.52 7.04
CA GLU A 63 0.59 -18.24 5.60
C GLU A 63 -0.79 -17.85 5.04
N ASN A 64 -1.85 -18.59 5.39
CA ASN A 64 -3.22 -18.20 5.01
C ASN A 64 -3.62 -16.82 5.56
N ALA A 65 -3.16 -16.44 6.75
CA ALA A 65 -3.42 -15.12 7.31
C ALA A 65 -2.63 -14.02 6.57
N ALA A 66 -1.38 -14.29 6.20
CA ALA A 66 -0.56 -13.41 5.39
C ALA A 66 -1.16 -13.20 3.98
N ASP A 67 -1.60 -14.28 3.32
CA ASP A 67 -2.28 -14.23 2.02
C ASP A 67 -3.56 -13.37 2.07
N ASN A 68 -4.36 -13.53 3.12
CA ASN A 68 -5.55 -12.70 3.32
C ASN A 68 -5.20 -11.21 3.53
N MET A 69 -4.08 -10.93 4.20
CA MET A 69 -3.61 -9.57 4.42
C MET A 69 -3.08 -8.94 3.13
N ASN A 70 -2.33 -9.68 2.31
CA ASN A 70 -1.91 -9.25 0.98
C ASN A 70 -3.13 -9.01 0.07
N ALA A 71 -4.11 -9.91 0.06
CA ALA A 71 -5.36 -9.68 -0.67
C ALA A 71 -6.11 -8.43 -0.18
N ALA A 72 -6.08 -8.13 1.12
CA ALA A 72 -6.66 -6.89 1.65
C ALA A 72 -5.87 -5.64 1.20
N ALA A 73 -4.55 -5.73 1.10
CA ALA A 73 -3.69 -4.68 0.56
C ALA A 73 -3.99 -4.38 -0.92
N ASP A 74 -4.10 -5.43 -1.74
CA ASP A 74 -4.50 -5.32 -3.14
C ASP A 74 -5.88 -4.68 -3.29
N ASN A 75 -6.86 -5.12 -2.51
CA ASN A 75 -8.20 -4.52 -2.50
C ASN A 75 -8.19 -3.01 -2.14
N VAL A 76 -7.26 -2.57 -1.28
CA VAL A 76 -7.12 -1.15 -0.92
C VAL A 76 -6.54 -0.35 -2.10
N ARG A 77 -5.53 -0.89 -2.79
CA ARG A 77 -4.97 -0.26 -3.99
C ARG A 77 -6.01 -0.19 -5.11
N ASP A 78 -6.70 -1.30 -5.38
CA ASP A 78 -7.76 -1.37 -6.39
C ASP A 78 -8.89 -0.37 -6.10
N ALA A 79 -9.35 -0.29 -4.84
CA ALA A 79 -10.38 0.68 -4.46
C ALA A 79 -9.92 2.14 -4.61
N ALA A 80 -8.62 2.40 -4.41
CA ALA A 80 -8.04 3.72 -4.61
C ALA A 80 -7.95 4.07 -6.09
N ASP A 81 -7.51 3.14 -6.94
CA ASP A 81 -7.45 3.28 -8.39
C ASP A 81 -8.85 3.52 -8.97
N GLU A 82 -9.84 2.72 -8.59
CA GLU A 82 -11.25 2.94 -8.97
C GLU A 82 -11.73 4.33 -8.52
N LYS A 83 -11.33 4.75 -7.32
CA LYS A 83 -11.72 6.05 -6.79
C LYS A 83 -11.08 7.19 -7.58
N THR A 84 -9.79 7.11 -7.90
CA THR A 84 -9.07 8.16 -8.62
C THR A 84 -9.45 8.22 -10.09
N ASP A 85 -9.81 7.10 -10.71
CA ASP A 85 -10.34 7.07 -12.09
C ASP A 85 -11.72 7.74 -12.20
N ASN A 86 -12.51 7.71 -11.12
CA ASN A 86 -13.76 8.46 -11.03
C ASN A 86 -13.57 9.95 -10.69
N MET A 87 -12.35 10.40 -10.41
CA MET A 87 -12.03 11.78 -10.00
C MET A 87 -11.49 12.67 -11.14
N ASN A 88 -11.71 12.26 -12.41
CA ASN A 88 -11.42 13.03 -13.64
C ASN A 88 -11.44 14.55 -13.48
#